data_AF-A0A931V1Q6-F1
#
_entry.id   AF-A0A931V1Q6-F1
#
_cell.length_a   1.000
_cell.length_b   1.000
_cell.length_c   1.000
_cell.angle_alpha   90.00
_cell.angle_beta   90.00
_cell.angle_gamma   90.00
#
_symmetry.space_group_name_H-M   'P 1'
#
loop_
_entity.id
_entity.type
_entity.pdbx_description
1 polymer ?
#
loop_
_entity_poly.entity_id
_entity_poly.type
_entity_poly.pdbx_seq_one_letter_code
_entity_poly.pdbx_strand_id
1 'polypeptide(L)'
;MKTLARVAAISLPVLLLAACGGRVDLSEFDDPDASLDGAVGGGGGGGIIDGGGGGGGGGGGGGGGGGGTTDAGGGGGGTDAGGGGWTDAGGGGTTDSGIITIDGGGPTDTGSGVKDTGVKDTGVIVTDSGSSIDAACDKIAAATCTATFESCCKSNGFTWDSLGCSDVSHLWCDSGADGVAAGKTFFNPSFVDACAKGWASATNMCTPHLFDWVKAQAPCSAMFNGKVAPGGACSVSTDCLAGLGQTAFCDESSKRCRAVSVVGAGQACNYFGATIRWCDRGLTCSVSPSGMSSCIKATPIGGSCYGPDDTACGLGFVCNAGRCAAGAATGTTCTRDMECASWSCELGKCGDLRVQLASKALCGGA
;
A
#
# COMPACT_ATOMS: atom_id res chain seq x y z
N MET A 1 34.07 -9.04 -9.53
CA MET A 1 33.17 -9.56 -8.49
C MET A 1 31.95 -8.64 -8.45
N LYS A 2 30.80 -9.08 -8.96
CA LYS A 2 29.53 -8.33 -8.87
C LYS A 2 28.75 -8.90 -7.69
N THR A 3 28.64 -8.14 -6.61
CA THR A 3 27.78 -8.49 -5.48
C THR A 3 26.34 -8.34 -5.95
N LEU A 4 25.68 -9.46 -6.24
CA LEU A 4 24.25 -9.51 -6.56
C LEU A 4 23.47 -9.15 -5.28
N ALA A 5 22.92 -7.95 -5.25
CA ALA A 5 21.98 -7.55 -4.20
C ALA A 5 20.71 -8.40 -4.38
N ARG A 6 20.36 -9.18 -3.36
CA ARG A 6 19.06 -9.86 -3.31
C ARG A 6 17.96 -8.79 -3.33
N VAL A 7 17.06 -8.91 -4.30
CA VAL A 7 15.85 -8.09 -4.40
C VAL A 7 14.99 -8.42 -3.18
N ALA A 8 14.81 -7.46 -2.27
CA ALA A 8 13.76 -7.57 -1.27
C ALA A 8 12.45 -7.15 -1.95
N ALA A 9 11.52 -8.07 -2.17
CA ALA A 9 10.18 -7.70 -2.60
C ALA A 9 9.56 -6.70 -1.63
N ILE A 10 9.06 -5.62 -2.21
CA ILE A 10 8.09 -4.76 -1.55
C ILE A 10 6.76 -5.52 -1.72
N SER A 11 6.18 -5.97 -0.62
CA SER A 11 4.88 -6.63 -0.64
C SER A 11 3.83 -5.64 -1.18
N LEU A 12 3.33 -5.90 -2.39
CA LEU A 12 2.34 -5.06 -3.09
C LEU A 12 0.99 -4.94 -2.37
N PRO A 13 0.45 -5.97 -1.68
CA PRO A 13 -0.81 -5.85 -0.93
C PRO A 13 -0.74 -4.79 0.17
N VAL A 14 0.44 -4.58 0.78
CA VAL A 14 0.66 -3.56 1.81
C VAL A 14 0.46 -2.15 1.23
N LEU A 15 0.74 -1.94 -0.06
CA LEU A 15 0.53 -0.65 -0.73
C LEU A 15 -0.97 -0.33 -0.92
N LEU A 16 -1.81 -1.35 -1.13
CA LEU A 16 -3.27 -1.21 -1.25
C LEU A 16 -3.94 -0.93 0.10
N LEU A 17 -3.57 -1.70 1.13
CA LEU A 17 -4.09 -1.54 2.49
C LEU A 17 -3.72 -0.18 3.06
N ALA A 18 -2.46 0.23 2.88
CA ALA A 18 -1.95 1.51 3.33
C ALA A 18 -2.58 2.73 2.61
N ALA A 19 -3.19 2.52 1.43
CA ALA A 19 -3.89 3.57 0.68
C ALA A 19 -5.39 3.64 0.98
N CYS A 20 -5.95 2.71 1.74
CA CYS A 20 -7.35 2.78 2.20
C CYS A 20 -7.47 3.34 3.63
N GLY A 21 -6.36 3.75 4.28
CA GLY A 21 -6.35 4.42 5.59
C GLY A 21 -6.84 3.58 6.79
N GLY A 22 -7.54 2.47 6.55
CA GLY A 22 -8.06 1.57 7.56
C GLY A 22 -7.04 0.53 8.01
N ARG A 23 -6.98 0.30 9.33
CA ARG A 23 -6.57 -0.99 9.87
C ARG A 23 -7.60 -2.02 9.42
N VAL A 24 -7.39 -2.69 8.30
CA VAL A 24 -8.13 -3.93 8.01
C VAL A 24 -7.49 -5.01 8.89
N ASP A 25 -8.28 -5.58 9.79
CA ASP A 25 -7.85 -6.73 10.57
C ASP A 25 -7.65 -7.91 9.61
N LEU A 26 -6.40 -8.33 9.43
CA LEU A 26 -6.05 -9.45 8.54
C LEU A 26 -6.53 -10.81 9.10
N SER A 27 -7.10 -10.87 10.30
CA SER A 27 -7.69 -12.11 10.84
C SER A 27 -8.93 -12.57 10.08
N GLU A 28 -9.55 -11.74 9.24
CA GLU A 28 -10.73 -12.12 8.43
C GLU A 28 -10.39 -12.87 7.13
N PHE A 29 -9.10 -13.10 6.83
CA PHE A 29 -8.65 -13.89 5.66
C PHE A 29 -8.27 -15.35 6.01
N ASP A 30 -8.37 -15.73 7.28
CA ASP A 30 -8.29 -17.13 7.73
C ASP A 30 -9.71 -17.69 7.88
N ASP A 31 -10.32 -18.11 6.76
CA ASP A 31 -11.53 -18.95 6.77
C ASP A 31 -11.15 -20.38 6.36
N PRO A 32 -10.80 -21.28 7.30
CA PRO A 32 -10.38 -22.65 7.01
C PRO A 32 -11.54 -23.65 6.81
N ASP A 33 -12.77 -23.21 6.52
CA ASP A 33 -13.95 -24.09 6.41
C ASP A 33 -14.58 -24.09 5.01
N ALA A 34 -13.83 -24.58 4.02
CA ALA A 34 -14.42 -25.24 2.86
C ALA A 34 -14.21 -26.76 3.00
N SER A 35 -14.96 -27.39 3.92
CA SER A 35 -15.01 -28.83 4.03
C SER A 35 -15.58 -29.44 2.75
N LEU A 36 -14.73 -30.10 1.98
CA LEU A 36 -15.14 -31.03 0.92
C LEU A 36 -15.62 -32.33 1.58
N ASP A 37 -16.87 -32.35 2.05
CA ASP A 37 -17.56 -33.58 2.41
C ASP A 37 -18.83 -33.76 1.55
N GLY A 38 -18.80 -34.81 0.73
CA GLY A 38 -20.01 -35.49 0.24
C GLY A 38 -20.24 -35.50 -1.27
N ALA A 39 -19.76 -36.56 -1.96
CA ALA A 39 -20.63 -37.51 -2.68
C ALA A 39 -19.83 -38.54 -3.49
N VAL A 40 -19.60 -39.68 -2.84
CA VAL A 40 -19.65 -41.08 -3.29
C VAL A 40 -19.91 -41.39 -4.79
N GLY A 41 -19.00 -42.20 -5.34
CA GLY A 41 -19.22 -43.16 -6.44
C GLY A 41 -17.86 -43.55 -7.03
N GLY A 42 -17.31 -44.76 -6.93
CA GLY A 42 -17.88 -46.09 -6.80
C GLY A 42 -17.30 -46.95 -7.93
N GLY A 43 -16.34 -47.83 -7.62
CA GLY A 43 -15.71 -48.80 -8.53
C GLY A 43 -14.20 -48.57 -8.66
N GLY A 44 -13.30 -49.54 -8.49
CA GLY A 44 -13.41 -50.99 -8.37
C GLY A 44 -12.15 -51.60 -9.01
N GLY A 45 -11.42 -52.44 -8.26
CA GLY A 45 -10.26 -53.22 -8.73
C GLY A 45 -8.94 -52.43 -8.64
N GLY A 46 -7.86 -52.90 -8.03
CA GLY A 46 -7.41 -54.27 -7.77
C GLY A 46 -5.96 -54.34 -8.26
N GLY A 47 -4.99 -54.63 -7.39
CA GLY A 47 -3.60 -54.78 -7.81
C GLY A 47 -2.56 -54.58 -6.72
N ILE A 48 -2.29 -55.64 -5.97
CA ILE A 48 -1.09 -55.86 -5.16
C ILE A 48 0.07 -56.12 -6.11
N ILE A 49 1.20 -55.40 -6.02
CA ILE A 49 2.57 -55.94 -6.25
C ILE A 49 3.57 -55.25 -5.32
N ASP A 50 4.32 -56.13 -4.66
CA ASP A 50 5.44 -56.02 -3.75
C ASP A 50 6.78 -55.80 -4.50
N GLY A 51 7.80 -55.28 -3.82
CA GLY A 51 9.19 -55.19 -4.29
C GLY A 51 9.80 -53.81 -4.02
N GLY A 52 10.87 -53.62 -3.23
CA GLY A 52 11.90 -54.54 -2.78
C GLY A 52 13.28 -54.00 -3.18
N GLY A 53 14.17 -53.84 -2.19
CA GLY A 53 15.62 -53.63 -2.36
C GLY A 53 16.09 -52.17 -2.30
N GLY A 54 17.12 -51.77 -1.55
CA GLY A 54 18.15 -52.51 -0.82
C GLY A 54 19.54 -51.92 -1.12
N GLY A 55 20.28 -51.55 -0.06
CA GLY A 55 21.75 -51.31 -0.06
C GLY A 55 22.21 -49.91 -0.50
N GLY A 56 23.19 -49.25 0.11
CA GLY A 56 24.15 -49.63 1.14
C GLY A 56 25.50 -48.92 0.89
N GLY A 57 26.17 -48.47 1.97
CA GLY A 57 27.59 -48.06 2.03
C GLY A 57 27.90 -46.66 1.49
N GLY A 58 28.48 -45.71 2.25
CA GLY A 58 29.76 -45.75 2.98
C GLY A 58 30.75 -44.87 2.19
N GLY A 59 31.64 -44.02 2.72
CA GLY A 59 32.09 -43.63 4.05
C GLY A 59 33.32 -42.70 3.87
N GLY A 60 33.69 -41.97 4.93
CA GLY A 60 35.00 -41.31 5.10
C GLY A 60 35.17 -39.94 4.42
N GLY A 61 35.75 -38.90 5.01
CA GLY A 61 36.38 -38.72 6.32
C GLY A 61 37.30 -37.48 6.28
N GLY A 62 37.51 -36.83 7.44
CA GLY A 62 38.79 -36.19 7.76
C GLY A 62 38.86 -34.66 7.88
N GLY A 63 39.14 -34.19 9.11
CA GLY A 63 39.90 -32.98 9.44
C GLY A 63 39.06 -31.75 9.78
N GLY A 64 39.14 -31.10 10.95
CA GLY A 64 40.13 -31.10 12.03
C GLY A 64 40.59 -29.65 12.29
N GLY A 65 40.35 -29.15 13.51
CA GLY A 65 40.83 -27.87 14.05
C GLY A 65 39.65 -26.99 14.55
N GLY A 66 39.46 -26.66 15.83
CA GLY A 66 40.38 -26.58 16.96
C GLY A 66 40.54 -25.11 17.35
N GLY A 67 39.87 -24.67 18.42
CA GLY A 67 40.05 -23.32 19.00
C GLY A 67 38.82 -22.83 19.77
N GLY A 68 38.77 -23.12 21.07
CA GLY A 68 37.78 -22.53 21.99
C GLY A 68 38.20 -21.14 22.48
N THR A 69 37.26 -20.40 23.06
CA THR A 69 37.19 -20.13 24.51
C THR A 69 35.84 -19.53 24.87
N THR A 70 35.43 -19.89 26.09
CA THR A 70 34.31 -19.43 26.92
C THR A 70 34.14 -17.91 27.00
N ASP A 71 32.88 -17.45 27.08
CA ASP A 71 32.47 -16.65 28.23
C ASP A 71 30.99 -16.82 28.56
N ALA A 72 30.73 -16.88 29.85
CA ALA A 72 29.47 -17.23 30.49
C ALA A 72 28.80 -16.00 31.10
N GLY A 73 27.46 -15.98 31.06
CA GLY A 73 26.61 -15.07 31.83
C GLY A 73 25.23 -14.99 31.15
N GLY A 74 24.12 -15.51 31.68
CA GLY A 74 23.82 -16.02 33.02
C GLY A 74 23.04 -14.99 33.85
N GLY A 75 21.70 -15.07 33.80
CA GLY A 75 20.75 -14.43 34.74
C GLY A 75 20.17 -13.10 34.22
N GLY A 76 18.88 -12.76 34.34
CA GLY A 76 17.67 -13.36 34.93
C GLY A 76 16.47 -12.69 34.23
N GLY A 77 15.28 -13.28 34.14
CA GLY A 77 14.37 -13.46 35.29
C GLY A 77 13.54 -12.18 35.49
N GLY A 78 12.39 -12.08 34.81
CA GLY A 78 11.49 -10.93 34.91
C GLY A 78 10.18 -11.17 34.16
N THR A 79 9.35 -12.04 34.72
CA THR A 79 7.93 -12.18 34.38
C THR A 79 7.14 -11.11 35.11
N ASP A 80 6.59 -10.13 34.39
CA ASP A 80 5.51 -9.29 34.91
C ASP A 80 4.23 -9.60 34.13
N ALA A 81 3.43 -10.48 34.75
CA ALA A 81 2.02 -10.63 34.47
C ALA A 81 1.30 -9.38 35.02
N GLY A 82 0.92 -8.47 34.13
CA GLY A 82 0.05 -7.34 34.43
C GLY A 82 -1.26 -7.50 33.68
N GLY A 83 -2.16 -8.34 34.20
CA GLY A 83 -3.56 -8.36 33.78
C GLY A 83 -4.22 -7.04 34.16
N GLY A 84 -4.64 -6.28 33.15
CA GLY A 84 -5.47 -5.09 33.30
C GLY A 84 -6.61 -5.19 32.32
N GLY A 85 -7.70 -5.84 32.74
CA GLY A 85 -8.97 -5.75 32.03
C GLY A 85 -9.47 -4.32 32.08
N TRP A 86 -9.80 -3.75 30.91
CA TRP A 86 -10.55 -2.51 30.83
C TRP A 86 -11.98 -2.87 30.47
N THR A 87 -12.83 -2.75 31.47
CA THR A 87 -14.29 -2.78 31.37
C THR A 87 -14.78 -1.66 30.47
N ASP A 88 -15.72 -2.05 29.62
CA ASP A 88 -16.69 -1.19 28.93
C ASP A 88 -17.29 -0.15 29.89
N ALA A 89 -17.19 1.11 29.51
CA ALA A 89 -17.97 2.20 30.06
C ALA A 89 -18.43 3.07 28.90
N GLY A 90 -19.64 2.76 28.42
CA GLY A 90 -20.43 3.67 27.60
C GLY A 90 -20.53 5.05 28.24
N GLY A 91 -20.49 6.07 27.38
CA GLY A 91 -20.64 7.46 27.77
C GLY A 91 -20.67 8.32 26.53
N GLY A 92 -21.87 8.53 25.99
CA GLY A 92 -22.11 9.43 24.87
C GLY A 92 -21.62 10.84 25.17
N GLY A 93 -20.92 11.41 24.21
CA GLY A 93 -20.56 12.82 24.17
C GLY A 93 -20.72 13.28 22.74
N THR A 94 -21.89 13.79 22.40
CA THR A 94 -22.09 14.59 21.18
C THR A 94 -21.27 15.86 21.33
N THR A 95 -20.20 16.00 20.55
CA THR A 95 -19.60 17.31 20.31
C THR A 95 -20.57 18.12 19.46
N ASP A 96 -21.37 18.93 20.14
CA ASP A 96 -22.11 20.03 19.53
C ASP A 96 -21.11 20.98 18.87
N SER A 97 -21.13 21.00 17.54
CA SER A 97 -20.65 22.14 16.77
C SER A 97 -21.57 23.31 17.07
N GLY A 98 -21.17 24.14 18.04
CA GLY A 98 -21.86 25.37 18.38
C GLY A 98 -21.98 26.29 17.17
N ILE A 99 -23.13 26.22 16.48
CA ILE A 99 -23.60 27.26 15.58
C ILE A 99 -24.00 28.43 16.48
N ILE A 100 -23.17 29.46 16.51
CA ILE A 100 -23.55 30.76 17.07
C ILE A 100 -24.47 31.43 16.05
N THR A 101 -25.77 31.27 16.23
CA THR A 101 -26.77 32.11 15.55
C THR A 101 -26.77 33.48 16.24
N ILE A 102 -26.20 34.49 15.60
CA ILE A 102 -26.35 35.88 16.04
C ILE A 102 -27.73 36.36 15.56
N ASP A 103 -28.72 36.28 16.44
CA ASP A 103 -30.00 36.95 16.26
C ASP A 103 -29.80 38.47 16.30
N GLY A 104 -30.09 39.12 15.17
CA GLY A 104 -30.16 40.57 15.05
C GLY A 104 -31.42 41.12 15.70
N GLY A 105 -31.37 41.35 17.01
CA GLY A 105 -32.35 42.16 17.75
C GLY A 105 -31.73 43.46 18.22
N GLY A 106 -32.10 44.58 17.59
CA GLY A 106 -31.70 45.92 18.02
C GLY A 106 -32.22 46.28 19.42
N PRO A 107 -31.55 47.23 20.07
CA PRO A 107 -32.23 48.51 20.24
C PRO A 107 -31.34 49.71 19.89
N THR A 108 -32.02 50.76 19.45
CA THR A 108 -31.52 52.12 19.32
C THR A 108 -30.88 52.60 20.61
N ASP A 109 -29.63 53.06 20.55
CA ASP A 109 -29.14 54.01 21.54
C ASP A 109 -28.29 55.12 20.91
N THR A 110 -28.64 56.32 21.33
CA THR A 110 -28.18 57.61 20.82
C THR A 110 -26.96 58.09 21.60
N GLY A 111 -25.85 58.27 20.88
CA GLY A 111 -24.88 59.33 21.16
C GLY A 111 -23.81 59.06 22.23
N SER A 112 -22.56 58.93 21.79
CA SER A 112 -21.45 59.78 22.23
C SER A 112 -20.17 59.36 21.50
N GLY A 113 -19.46 60.35 20.97
CA GLY A 113 -18.26 60.14 20.19
C GLY A 113 -17.13 59.52 21.01
N VAL A 114 -16.71 58.33 20.60
CA VAL A 114 -15.37 57.80 20.87
C VAL A 114 -14.69 57.65 19.53
N LYS A 115 -13.67 58.48 19.28
CA LYS A 115 -12.73 58.28 18.18
C LYS A 115 -11.87 57.08 18.52
N ASP A 116 -12.21 55.93 17.97
CA ASP A 116 -11.38 54.73 18.10
C ASP A 116 -10.22 54.81 17.10
N THR A 117 -9.01 54.92 17.64
CA THR A 117 -7.77 54.96 16.87
C THR A 117 -7.36 53.54 16.51
N GLY A 118 -7.53 53.21 15.22
CA GLY A 118 -6.72 52.25 14.46
C GLY A 118 -6.08 51.09 15.22
N VAL A 119 -6.84 50.01 15.38
CA VAL A 119 -6.25 48.66 15.39
C VAL A 119 -6.54 48.06 14.01
N LYS A 120 -5.48 47.98 13.19
CA LYS A 120 -5.50 47.15 11.99
C LYS A 120 -5.51 45.70 12.46
N ASP A 121 -6.70 45.11 12.55
CA ASP A 121 -6.86 43.66 12.65
C ASP A 121 -6.54 43.03 11.29
N THR A 122 -5.26 42.99 10.96
CA THR A 122 -4.70 42.08 9.97
C THR A 122 -4.47 40.74 10.65
N GLY A 123 -5.50 39.90 10.69
CA GLY A 123 -5.39 38.61 11.34
C GLY A 123 -6.66 37.76 11.34
N VAL A 124 -7.46 37.80 10.27
CA VAL A 124 -8.47 36.74 10.06
C VAL A 124 -7.71 35.45 9.76
N ILE A 125 -7.39 34.68 10.80
CA ILE A 125 -7.08 33.27 10.65
C ILE A 125 -8.42 32.62 10.30
N VAL A 126 -8.65 32.45 9.00
CA VAL A 126 -9.77 31.65 8.50
C VAL A 126 -9.54 30.22 8.99
N THR A 127 -10.18 29.84 10.08
CA THR A 127 -10.29 28.46 10.59
C THR A 127 -11.32 27.64 9.82
N ASP A 128 -11.58 27.99 8.56
CA ASP A 128 -12.54 27.31 7.67
C ASP A 128 -11.88 26.13 6.92
N SER A 129 -10.82 25.56 7.48
CA SER A 129 -10.14 24.40 6.92
C SER A 129 -11.05 23.16 6.93
N GLY A 130 -11.97 23.05 7.89
CA GLY A 130 -12.92 21.92 7.98
C GLY A 130 -13.83 21.83 6.75
N SER A 131 -14.56 22.89 6.43
CA SER A 131 -15.51 22.87 5.30
C SER A 131 -14.83 22.61 3.94
N SER A 132 -13.59 23.06 3.78
CA SER A 132 -12.82 22.84 2.56
C SER A 132 -12.30 21.41 2.39
N ILE A 133 -12.03 20.71 3.50
CA ILE A 133 -11.60 19.32 3.50
C ILE A 133 -12.81 18.40 3.30
N ASP A 134 -13.92 18.65 4.00
CA ASP A 134 -15.16 17.87 3.84
C ASP A 134 -15.64 17.88 2.39
N ALA A 135 -15.68 19.06 1.77
CA ALA A 135 -16.04 19.21 0.35
C ALA A 135 -15.07 18.48 -0.59
N ALA A 136 -13.79 18.35 -0.21
CA ALA A 136 -12.82 17.56 -0.97
C ALA A 136 -13.07 16.06 -0.81
N CYS A 137 -13.41 15.60 0.39
CA CYS A 137 -13.76 14.21 0.68
C CYS A 137 -15.02 13.78 -0.09
N ASP A 138 -16.09 14.58 -0.04
CA ASP A 138 -17.32 14.36 -0.82
C ASP A 138 -17.01 14.20 -2.31
N LYS A 139 -16.13 15.06 -2.85
CA LYS A 139 -15.76 15.04 -4.27
C LYS A 139 -14.99 13.78 -4.65
N ILE A 140 -14.13 13.29 -3.78
CA ILE A 140 -13.36 12.05 -4.01
C ILE A 140 -14.27 10.83 -3.89
N ALA A 141 -15.16 10.81 -2.90
CA ALA A 141 -16.17 9.76 -2.75
C ALA A 141 -17.06 9.68 -3.99
N ALA A 142 -17.58 10.81 -4.48
CA ALA A 142 -18.38 10.86 -5.70
C ALA A 142 -17.60 10.39 -6.95
N ALA A 143 -16.29 10.66 -7.03
CA ALA A 143 -15.44 10.20 -8.12
C ALA A 143 -15.11 8.70 -8.05
N THR A 144 -15.14 8.12 -6.85
CA THR A 144 -14.85 6.71 -6.58
C THR A 144 -16.10 5.86 -6.80
N CYS A 145 -17.22 6.25 -6.16
CA CYS A 145 -18.46 5.48 -6.05
C CYS A 145 -19.39 5.70 -7.24
N THR A 146 -18.90 5.33 -8.43
CA THR A 146 -19.63 5.47 -9.70
C THR A 146 -20.34 4.18 -10.09
N ALA A 147 -21.31 4.25 -11.02
CA ALA A 147 -21.95 3.07 -11.61
C ALA A 147 -20.97 2.11 -12.32
N THR A 148 -19.84 2.64 -12.81
CA THR A 148 -18.75 1.82 -13.35
C THR A 148 -18.10 0.98 -12.24
N PHE A 149 -17.87 1.59 -11.07
CA PHE A 149 -17.27 0.87 -9.94
C PHE A 149 -18.24 -0.13 -9.32
N GLU A 150 -19.55 0.17 -9.27
CA GLU A 150 -20.59 -0.82 -8.96
C GLU A 150 -20.49 -2.07 -9.86
N SER A 151 -20.32 -1.85 -11.16
CA SER A 151 -20.16 -2.96 -12.13
C SER A 151 -18.87 -3.75 -11.86
N CYS A 152 -17.80 -3.08 -11.48
CA CYS A 152 -16.56 -3.72 -11.04
C CYS A 152 -16.79 -4.61 -9.82
N CYS A 153 -17.44 -4.09 -8.76
CA CYS A 153 -17.77 -4.86 -7.56
C CYS A 153 -18.59 -6.13 -7.88
N LYS A 154 -19.66 -5.97 -8.66
CA LYS A 154 -20.53 -7.09 -9.07
C LYS A 154 -19.80 -8.14 -9.90
N SER A 155 -18.92 -7.72 -10.82
CA SER A 155 -18.14 -8.65 -11.65
C SER A 155 -17.08 -9.44 -10.87
N ASN A 156 -16.67 -8.94 -9.70
CA ASN A 156 -15.79 -9.65 -8.76
C ASN A 156 -16.58 -10.41 -7.68
N GLY A 157 -17.91 -10.52 -7.80
CA GLY A 157 -18.74 -11.31 -6.89
C GLY A 157 -19.08 -10.61 -5.57
N PHE A 158 -18.79 -9.32 -5.43
CA PHE A 158 -19.18 -8.55 -4.26
C PHE A 158 -20.58 -7.96 -4.40
N THR A 159 -21.28 -7.81 -3.27
CA THR A 159 -22.46 -6.95 -3.18
C THR A 159 -22.05 -5.48 -3.31
N TRP A 160 -22.93 -4.66 -3.86
CA TRP A 160 -22.72 -3.21 -3.97
C TRP A 160 -23.61 -2.46 -2.99
N ASP A 161 -23.00 -1.64 -2.15
CA ASP A 161 -23.64 -0.63 -1.32
C ASP A 161 -23.01 0.73 -1.63
N SER A 162 -23.80 1.63 -2.21
CA SER A 162 -23.34 2.98 -2.53
C SER A 162 -23.02 3.81 -1.29
N LEU A 163 -23.71 3.57 -0.16
CA LEU A 163 -23.44 4.27 1.09
C LEU A 163 -22.13 3.75 1.69
N GLY A 164 -21.98 2.43 1.80
CA GLY A 164 -20.73 1.80 2.22
C GLY A 164 -19.52 2.21 1.40
N CYS A 165 -19.63 2.33 0.07
CA CYS A 165 -18.55 2.86 -0.75
C CYS A 165 -18.19 4.30 -0.39
N SER A 166 -19.20 5.16 -0.18
CA SER A 166 -19.00 6.56 0.20
C SER A 166 -18.30 6.64 1.56
N ASP A 167 -18.77 5.89 2.55
CA ASP A 167 -18.23 5.88 3.91
C ASP A 167 -16.76 5.41 3.93
N VAL A 168 -16.41 4.37 3.18
CA VAL A 168 -15.01 3.91 3.08
C VAL A 168 -14.14 4.91 2.32
N SER A 169 -14.68 5.59 1.32
CA SER A 169 -13.95 6.66 0.62
C SER A 169 -13.70 7.86 1.53
N HIS A 170 -14.67 8.19 2.39
CA HIS A 170 -14.53 9.21 3.43
C HIS A 170 -13.49 8.81 4.47
N LEU A 171 -13.49 7.56 4.94
CA LEU A 171 -12.53 7.08 5.94
C LEU A 171 -11.07 7.34 5.55
N TRP A 172 -10.72 7.14 4.28
CA TRP A 172 -9.38 7.47 3.78
C TRP A 172 -9.10 8.99 3.85
N CYS A 173 -10.07 9.81 3.46
CA CYS A 173 -9.96 11.26 3.46
C CYS A 173 -9.91 11.83 4.89
N ASP A 174 -10.71 11.27 5.80
CA ASP A 174 -10.78 11.61 7.22
C ASP A 174 -9.43 11.34 7.90
N SER A 175 -8.72 10.27 7.53
CA SER A 175 -7.34 10.04 8.00
C SER A 175 -6.38 11.18 7.60
N GLY A 176 -6.60 11.77 6.42
CA GLY A 176 -5.88 12.97 5.98
C GLY A 176 -6.29 14.21 6.77
N ALA A 177 -7.60 14.40 7.00
CA ALA A 177 -8.16 15.48 7.79
C ALA A 177 -7.64 15.46 9.24
N ASP A 178 -7.63 14.29 9.87
CA ASP A 178 -7.06 14.05 11.20
C ASP A 178 -5.56 14.37 11.22
N GLY A 179 -4.83 13.97 10.18
CA GLY A 179 -3.41 14.30 10.01
C GLY A 179 -3.17 15.81 9.94
N VAL A 180 -4.07 16.56 9.29
CA VAL A 180 -4.03 18.03 9.20
C VAL A 180 -4.35 18.65 10.56
N ALA A 181 -5.42 18.20 11.22
CA ALA A 181 -5.82 18.68 12.55
C ALA A 181 -4.71 18.42 13.60
N ALA A 182 -4.05 17.27 13.52
CA ALA A 182 -2.91 16.90 14.36
C ALA A 182 -1.59 17.60 13.95
N GLY A 183 -1.59 18.39 12.87
CA GLY A 183 -0.41 19.08 12.38
C GLY A 183 0.69 18.15 11.82
N LYS A 184 0.35 16.92 11.43
CA LYS A 184 1.27 15.92 10.84
C LYS A 184 1.29 15.96 9.31
N THR A 185 0.26 16.51 8.70
CA THR A 185 0.03 16.54 7.25
C THR A 185 -0.32 17.95 6.83
N PHE A 186 -0.04 18.30 5.58
CA PHE A 186 -0.51 19.52 4.94
C PHE A 186 -1.67 19.19 3.99
N PHE A 187 -2.73 19.98 4.03
CA PHE A 187 -3.78 19.94 3.02
C PHE A 187 -3.50 20.96 1.92
N ASN A 188 -3.60 20.53 0.66
CA ASN A 188 -3.49 21.41 -0.49
C ASN A 188 -4.72 21.26 -1.41
N PRO A 189 -5.68 22.20 -1.35
CA PRO A 189 -6.92 22.09 -2.11
C PRO A 189 -6.71 22.15 -3.64
N SER A 190 -5.57 22.65 -4.12
CA SER A 190 -5.27 22.72 -5.56
C SER A 190 -5.11 21.33 -6.22
N PHE A 191 -4.93 20.27 -5.42
CA PHE A 191 -4.81 18.90 -5.92
C PHE A 191 -6.10 18.07 -5.84
N VAL A 192 -7.20 18.60 -5.27
CA VAL A 192 -8.46 17.86 -5.09
C VAL A 192 -8.99 17.32 -6.40
N ASP A 193 -9.06 18.15 -7.44
CA ASP A 193 -9.58 17.75 -8.75
C ASP A 193 -8.71 16.68 -9.42
N ALA A 194 -7.39 16.82 -9.28
CA ALA A 194 -6.44 15.85 -9.82
C ALA A 194 -6.51 14.52 -9.06
N CYS A 195 -6.69 14.55 -7.74
CA CYS A 195 -6.88 13.37 -6.90
C CYS A 195 -8.19 12.64 -7.23
N ALA A 196 -9.32 13.37 -7.29
CA ALA A 196 -10.62 12.83 -7.68
C ALA A 196 -10.56 12.18 -9.07
N LYS A 197 -9.89 12.82 -10.04
CA LYS A 197 -9.65 12.24 -11.37
C LYS A 197 -8.79 10.97 -11.32
N GLY A 198 -7.80 10.94 -10.44
CA GLY A 198 -6.97 9.76 -10.17
C GLY A 198 -7.81 8.57 -9.69
N TRP A 199 -8.62 8.79 -8.65
CA TRP A 199 -9.56 7.78 -8.13
C TRP A 199 -10.53 7.28 -9.19
N ALA A 200 -11.20 8.20 -9.91
CA ALA A 200 -12.10 7.82 -11.00
C ALA A 200 -11.38 7.00 -12.08
N SER A 201 -10.16 7.37 -12.46
CA SER A 201 -9.38 6.61 -13.44
C SER A 201 -9.05 5.20 -12.93
N ALA A 202 -8.71 5.06 -11.65
CA ALA A 202 -8.35 3.78 -11.06
C ALA A 202 -9.58 2.87 -10.95
N THR A 203 -10.69 3.37 -10.41
CA THR A 203 -11.94 2.60 -10.23
C THR A 203 -12.56 2.17 -11.56
N ASN A 204 -12.49 3.02 -12.59
CA ASN A 204 -12.95 2.66 -13.95
C ASN A 204 -12.17 1.49 -14.57
N MET A 205 -10.92 1.25 -14.16
CA MET A 205 -10.13 0.11 -14.63
C MET A 205 -10.45 -1.19 -13.90
N CYS A 206 -11.14 -1.11 -12.75
CA CYS A 206 -11.46 -2.20 -11.83
C CYS A 206 -10.25 -2.90 -11.18
N THR A 207 -9.30 -3.35 -12.01
CA THR A 207 -8.03 -3.94 -11.65
C THR A 207 -6.88 -3.18 -12.32
N PRO A 208 -6.64 -1.89 -11.98
CA PRO A 208 -5.58 -1.12 -12.60
C PRO A 208 -4.21 -1.76 -12.39
N HIS A 209 -3.34 -1.64 -13.39
CA HIS A 209 -1.95 -2.02 -13.22
C HIS A 209 -1.30 -1.12 -12.16
N LEU A 210 -0.44 -1.68 -11.29
CA LEU A 210 0.22 -0.96 -10.20
C LEU A 210 0.78 0.40 -10.61
N PHE A 211 1.48 0.46 -11.74
CA PHE A 211 2.07 1.72 -12.23
C PHE A 211 1.02 2.78 -12.59
N ASP A 212 -0.12 2.36 -13.15
CA ASP A 212 -1.21 3.27 -13.46
C ASP A 212 -1.86 3.76 -12.16
N TRP A 213 -2.00 2.87 -11.18
CA TRP A 213 -2.49 3.22 -9.85
C TRP A 213 -1.56 4.21 -9.12
N VAL A 214 -0.25 3.96 -9.08
CA VAL A 214 0.72 4.90 -8.45
C VAL A 214 0.66 6.26 -9.11
N LYS A 215 0.62 6.32 -10.45
CA LYS A 215 0.48 7.60 -11.18
C LYS A 215 -0.84 8.29 -10.86
N ALA A 216 -1.93 7.55 -10.75
CA ALA A 216 -3.25 8.06 -10.41
C ALA A 216 -3.33 8.57 -8.96
N GLN A 217 -2.59 7.97 -8.04
CA GLN A 217 -2.60 8.33 -6.61
C GLN A 217 -1.62 9.45 -6.25
N ALA A 218 -0.62 9.74 -7.08
CA ALA A 218 0.35 10.79 -6.80
C ALA A 218 -0.27 12.17 -6.49
N PRO A 219 -1.34 12.64 -7.17
CA PRO A 219 -2.04 13.86 -6.79
C PRO A 219 -2.69 13.80 -5.40
N CYS A 220 -3.17 12.63 -4.98
CA CYS A 220 -3.77 12.44 -3.65
C CYS A 220 -2.73 12.58 -2.53
N SER A 221 -1.52 12.03 -2.71
CA SER A 221 -0.40 12.27 -1.80
C SER A 221 0.09 13.73 -1.79
N ALA A 222 -0.14 14.49 -2.87
CA ALA A 222 0.13 15.93 -2.91
C ALA A 222 -0.98 16.76 -2.23
N MET A 223 -2.22 16.26 -2.24
CA MET A 223 -3.38 16.86 -1.56
C MET A 223 -3.27 16.71 -0.04
N PHE A 224 -2.98 15.51 0.46
CA PHE A 224 -2.63 15.25 1.86
C PHE A 224 -1.16 14.85 1.96
N ASN A 225 -0.29 15.84 2.10
CA ASN A 225 1.15 15.62 2.08
C ASN A 225 1.73 15.59 3.49
N GLY A 226 2.22 14.43 3.92
CA GLY A 226 2.78 14.25 5.24
C GLY A 226 4.06 15.06 5.47
N LYS A 227 4.47 15.19 6.73
CA LYS A 227 5.69 15.94 7.12
C LYS A 227 6.91 15.05 7.31
N VAL A 228 6.73 13.73 7.42
CA VAL A 228 7.82 12.78 7.64
C VAL A 228 8.50 12.46 6.32
N ALA A 229 9.75 12.88 6.16
CA ALA A 229 10.55 12.60 4.98
C ALA A 229 10.68 11.08 4.70
N PRO A 230 10.86 10.66 3.44
CA PRO A 230 11.17 9.27 3.12
C PRO A 230 12.29 8.68 3.98
N GLY A 231 12.08 7.50 4.56
CA GLY A 231 12.99 6.83 5.50
C GLY A 231 12.77 7.19 6.98
N GLY A 232 12.00 8.25 7.26
CA GLY A 232 11.56 8.61 8.60
C GLY A 232 10.57 7.60 9.18
N ALA A 233 10.44 7.55 10.50
CA ALA A 233 9.49 6.67 11.19
C ALA A 233 8.06 7.20 11.05
N CYS A 234 7.11 6.30 10.81
CA CYS A 234 5.71 6.63 10.59
C CYS A 234 4.80 5.62 11.31
N SER A 235 3.56 6.04 11.57
CA SER A 235 2.49 5.16 12.07
C SER A 235 1.44 4.91 11.01
N VAL A 236 1.17 5.90 10.15
CA VAL A 236 0.18 5.85 9.08
C VAL A 236 0.73 6.50 7.80
N SER A 237 0.16 6.18 6.65
CA SER A 237 0.63 6.70 5.36
C SER A 237 0.54 8.21 5.23
N THR A 238 -0.45 8.84 5.87
CA THR A 238 -0.66 10.30 5.86
C THR A 238 0.44 11.07 6.60
N ASP A 239 1.26 10.39 7.42
CA ASP A 239 2.46 10.98 8.02
C ASP A 239 3.54 11.27 6.97
N CYS A 240 3.54 10.54 5.85
CA CYS A 240 4.66 10.48 4.92
C CYS A 240 4.64 11.56 3.83
N LEU A 241 5.79 12.19 3.65
CA LEU A 241 6.02 13.23 2.66
C LEU A 241 6.25 12.61 1.27
N ALA A 242 5.46 13.04 0.30
CA ALA A 242 5.63 12.77 -1.12
C ALA A 242 6.17 14.01 -1.85
N GLY A 243 7.12 13.81 -2.76
CA GLY A 243 7.46 14.81 -3.78
C GLY A 243 6.35 14.92 -4.84
N LEU A 244 6.40 15.97 -5.67
CA LEU A 244 5.49 16.10 -6.81
C LEU A 244 5.62 14.90 -7.75
N GLY A 245 4.48 14.31 -8.13
CA GLY A 245 4.43 13.12 -8.98
C GLY A 245 4.85 11.83 -8.26
N GLN A 246 4.90 11.83 -6.93
CA GLN A 246 5.15 10.65 -6.11
C GLN A 246 3.93 10.31 -5.27
N THR A 247 3.79 9.02 -4.93
CA THR A 247 2.90 8.53 -3.87
C THR A 247 3.76 8.19 -2.66
N ALA A 248 3.32 8.56 -1.46
CA ALA A 248 3.99 8.16 -0.23
C ALA A 248 3.09 7.27 0.64
N PHE A 249 3.72 6.35 1.37
CA PHE A 249 3.04 5.44 2.28
C PHE A 249 3.96 5.05 3.44
N CYS A 250 3.35 4.57 4.53
CA CYS A 250 4.09 4.01 5.64
C CYS A 250 4.29 2.51 5.40
N ASP A 251 5.53 2.08 5.20
CA ASP A 251 5.86 0.66 5.02
C ASP A 251 5.58 -0.10 6.31
N GLU A 252 4.63 -1.05 6.27
CA GLU A 252 4.14 -1.70 7.50
C GLU A 252 5.20 -2.54 8.21
N SER A 253 6.15 -3.11 7.47
CA SER A 253 7.20 -3.98 7.99
C SER A 253 8.29 -3.16 8.69
N SER A 254 8.83 -2.15 8.00
CA SER A 254 9.91 -1.32 8.55
C SER A 254 9.42 -0.14 9.40
N LYS A 255 8.11 0.15 9.38
CA LYS A 255 7.50 1.36 9.96
C LYS A 255 8.20 2.64 9.51
N ARG A 256 8.62 2.67 8.24
CA ARG A 256 9.32 3.80 7.61
C ARG A 256 8.56 4.35 6.42
N CYS A 257 8.59 5.66 6.24
CA CYS A 257 8.03 6.28 5.06
C CYS A 257 8.77 5.83 3.80
N ARG A 258 7.99 5.55 2.76
CA ARG A 258 8.45 5.29 1.40
C ARG A 258 7.77 6.29 0.48
N ALA A 259 8.50 6.80 -0.51
CA ALA A 259 7.95 7.58 -1.60
C ALA A 259 8.26 6.87 -2.92
N VAL A 260 7.25 6.67 -3.76
CA VAL A 260 7.36 5.93 -5.02
C VAL A 260 6.94 6.82 -6.17
N SER A 261 7.67 6.75 -7.27
CA SER A 261 7.28 7.38 -8.53
C SER A 261 7.55 6.45 -9.70
N VAL A 262 6.77 6.60 -10.78
CA VAL A 262 7.02 5.94 -12.05
C VAL A 262 7.69 6.93 -12.99
N VAL A 263 8.86 6.59 -13.53
CA VAL A 263 9.69 7.46 -14.35
C VAL A 263 9.90 6.90 -15.75
N GLY A 264 10.05 7.80 -16.73
CA GLY A 264 10.20 7.47 -18.14
C GLY A 264 11.63 7.09 -18.56
N ALA A 265 11.81 6.82 -19.85
CA ALA A 265 13.10 6.46 -20.42
C ALA A 265 14.18 7.54 -20.18
N GLY A 266 15.40 7.09 -19.89
CA GLY A 266 16.55 7.95 -19.59
C GLY A 266 16.56 8.55 -18.19
N GLN A 267 15.47 8.48 -17.44
CA GLN A 267 15.41 9.01 -16.06
C GLN A 267 16.09 8.08 -15.07
N ALA A 268 16.61 8.66 -13.99
CA ALA A 268 17.25 7.91 -12.91
C ALA A 268 16.22 7.04 -12.18
N CYS A 269 16.58 5.78 -11.89
CA CYS A 269 15.68 4.77 -11.36
C CYS A 269 16.31 3.96 -10.23
N ASN A 270 15.48 3.34 -9.39
CA ASN A 270 15.92 2.41 -8.35
C ASN A 270 14.70 1.64 -7.82
N TYR A 271 14.92 0.37 -7.46
CA TYR A 271 13.87 -0.49 -6.91
C TYR A 271 13.83 -0.54 -5.38
N PHE A 272 14.84 0.02 -4.70
CA PHE A 272 14.99 -0.04 -3.24
C PHE A 272 15.32 1.32 -2.64
N GLY A 273 15.12 1.44 -1.34
CA GLY A 273 15.44 2.63 -0.56
C GLY A 273 14.19 3.40 -0.15
N ALA A 274 14.42 4.56 0.46
CA ALA A 274 13.34 5.42 0.94
C ALA A 274 12.54 6.07 -0.19
N THR A 275 13.23 6.51 -1.25
CA THR A 275 12.61 7.08 -2.45
C THR A 275 12.84 6.12 -3.60
N ILE A 276 11.78 5.50 -4.09
CA ILE A 276 11.77 4.47 -5.12
C ILE A 276 11.33 5.07 -6.45
N ARG A 277 12.04 4.72 -7.52
CA ARG A 277 11.77 5.23 -8.87
C ARG A 277 11.66 4.06 -9.83
N TRP A 278 10.44 3.59 -10.02
CA TRP A 278 10.14 2.50 -10.94
C TRP A 278 10.17 2.99 -12.38
N CYS A 279 10.76 2.20 -13.26
CA CYS A 279 10.67 2.47 -14.68
C CYS A 279 9.27 2.16 -15.20
N ASP A 280 8.76 2.99 -16.11
CA ASP A 280 7.46 2.80 -16.74
C ASP A 280 7.37 1.48 -17.53
N ARG A 281 6.16 1.11 -17.96
CA ARG A 281 5.92 -0.12 -18.73
C ARG A 281 6.82 -0.22 -19.96
N GLY A 282 7.37 -1.41 -20.17
CA GLY A 282 8.30 -1.68 -21.27
C GLY A 282 9.72 -1.15 -21.04
N LEU A 283 10.02 -0.63 -19.85
CA LEU A 283 11.34 -0.19 -19.44
C LEU A 283 11.87 -1.05 -18.28
N THR A 284 13.18 -0.99 -18.06
CA THR A 284 13.88 -1.61 -16.94
C THR A 284 14.94 -0.68 -16.39
N CYS A 285 15.22 -0.79 -15.09
CA CYS A 285 16.27 -0.02 -14.46
C CYS A 285 17.63 -0.68 -14.68
N SER A 286 18.48 -0.04 -15.49
CA SER A 286 19.82 -0.54 -15.81
C SER A 286 20.89 0.28 -15.08
N VAL A 287 21.81 -0.42 -14.41
CA VAL A 287 22.96 0.19 -13.74
C VAL A 287 24.11 0.30 -14.73
N SER A 288 24.49 1.53 -15.08
CA SER A 288 25.64 1.78 -15.94
C SER A 288 26.97 1.48 -15.22
N PRO A 289 28.09 1.29 -15.95
CA PRO A 289 29.41 1.13 -15.33
C PRO A 289 29.83 2.30 -14.43
N SER A 290 29.25 3.48 -14.62
CA SER A 290 29.46 4.66 -13.77
C SER A 290 28.74 4.59 -12.42
N GLY A 291 27.94 3.54 -12.17
CA GLY A 291 27.11 3.37 -10.97
C GLY A 291 25.77 4.11 -11.04
N MET A 292 25.56 4.99 -12.03
CA MET A 292 24.27 5.63 -12.25
C MET A 292 23.29 4.66 -12.90
N SER A 293 22.10 4.55 -12.33
CA SER A 293 21.00 3.76 -12.84
C SER A 293 20.02 4.60 -13.65
N SER A 294 19.57 4.11 -14.80
CA SER A 294 18.57 4.77 -15.62
C SER A 294 17.59 3.81 -16.28
N CYS A 295 16.39 4.31 -16.58
CA CYS A 295 15.38 3.53 -17.28
C CYS A 295 15.73 3.38 -18.75
N ILE A 296 15.94 2.14 -19.18
CA ILE A 296 16.18 1.78 -20.57
C ILE A 296 15.06 0.88 -21.08
N LYS A 297 14.96 0.71 -22.39
CA LYS A 297 14.00 -0.23 -22.98
C LYS A 297 14.28 -1.64 -22.47
N ALA A 298 13.23 -2.32 -22.02
CA ALA A 298 13.32 -3.72 -21.62
C ALA A 298 13.65 -4.62 -22.82
N THR A 299 14.40 -5.68 -22.56
CA THR A 299 14.69 -6.73 -23.53
C THR A 299 13.38 -7.40 -23.94
N PRO A 300 13.05 -7.49 -25.24
CA PRO A 300 11.82 -8.13 -25.68
C PRO A 300 11.82 -9.63 -25.35
N ILE A 301 10.64 -10.23 -25.31
CA ILE A 301 10.48 -11.69 -25.17
C ILE A 301 11.35 -12.42 -26.20
N GLY A 302 12.05 -13.47 -25.76
CA GLY A 302 13.02 -14.23 -26.56
C GLY A 302 14.39 -13.57 -26.67
N GLY A 303 14.57 -12.33 -26.22
CA GLY A 303 15.87 -11.68 -26.09
C GLY A 303 16.72 -12.32 -24.99
N SER A 304 18.04 -12.14 -25.05
CA SER A 304 18.98 -12.74 -24.10
C SER A 304 18.99 -12.01 -22.76
N CYS A 305 19.17 -12.76 -21.68
CA CYS A 305 19.30 -12.26 -20.31
C CYS A 305 20.24 -13.16 -19.49
N TYR A 306 20.66 -12.69 -18.32
CA TYR A 306 21.73 -13.28 -17.49
C TYR A 306 21.22 -13.82 -16.15
N GLY A 307 20.43 -14.88 -16.21
CA GLY A 307 19.96 -15.62 -15.04
C GLY A 307 18.70 -15.03 -14.39
N PRO A 308 18.10 -15.75 -13.43
CA PRO A 308 16.74 -15.49 -12.95
C PRO A 308 16.56 -14.12 -12.27
N ASP A 309 17.63 -13.51 -11.76
CA ASP A 309 17.60 -12.20 -11.09
C ASP A 309 17.85 -11.03 -12.07
N ASP A 310 17.97 -11.29 -13.36
CA ASP A 310 18.18 -10.26 -14.38
C ASP A 310 16.89 -9.48 -14.65
N THR A 311 16.86 -8.22 -14.21
CA THR A 311 15.74 -7.29 -14.43
C THR A 311 15.65 -6.81 -15.89
N ALA A 312 16.59 -7.15 -16.78
CA ALA A 312 16.63 -6.65 -18.15
C ALA A 312 15.35 -6.93 -18.95
N CYS A 313 14.60 -8.00 -18.61
CA CYS A 313 13.34 -8.34 -19.26
C CYS A 313 12.19 -7.37 -18.92
N GLY A 314 12.35 -6.53 -17.88
CA GLY A 314 11.33 -5.60 -17.42
C GLY A 314 10.20 -6.27 -16.62
N LEU A 315 9.36 -5.45 -15.98
CA LEU A 315 8.24 -5.93 -15.18
C LEU A 315 7.23 -6.71 -16.05
N GLY A 316 6.68 -7.81 -15.52
CA GLY A 316 5.82 -8.74 -16.25
C GLY A 316 6.56 -9.88 -16.95
N PHE A 317 7.89 -9.79 -17.04
CA PHE A 317 8.74 -10.77 -17.70
C PHE A 317 9.88 -11.21 -16.78
N VAL A 318 10.43 -12.39 -17.06
CA VAL A 318 11.46 -13.05 -16.26
C VAL A 318 12.54 -13.63 -17.15
N CYS A 319 13.74 -13.79 -16.61
CA CYS A 319 14.81 -14.46 -17.33
C CYS A 319 14.77 -15.97 -17.09
N ASN A 320 14.31 -16.72 -18.08
CA ASN A 320 14.22 -18.17 -18.05
C ASN A 320 15.16 -18.79 -19.08
N ALA A 321 16.05 -19.69 -18.63
CA ALA A 321 17.05 -20.34 -19.48
C ALA A 321 17.87 -19.36 -20.36
N GLY A 322 18.22 -18.20 -19.81
CA GLY A 322 18.98 -17.15 -20.50
C GLY A 322 18.17 -16.37 -21.55
N ARG A 323 16.85 -16.50 -21.55
CA ARG A 323 15.93 -15.78 -22.43
C ARG A 323 14.80 -15.10 -21.66
N CYS A 324 14.40 -13.91 -22.10
CA CYS A 324 13.24 -13.25 -21.54
C CYS A 324 11.96 -14.01 -21.91
N ALA A 325 11.16 -14.36 -20.92
CA ALA A 325 9.89 -15.06 -21.04
C ALA A 325 8.81 -14.36 -20.21
N ALA A 326 7.55 -14.70 -20.43
CA ALA A 326 6.46 -14.24 -19.56
C ALA A 326 6.71 -14.74 -18.12
N GLY A 327 6.51 -13.86 -17.14
CA GLY A 327 6.53 -14.28 -15.74
C GLY A 327 5.35 -15.16 -15.38
N ALA A 328 5.48 -15.91 -14.29
CA ALA A 328 4.40 -16.76 -13.81
C ALA A 328 3.18 -15.91 -13.40
N ALA A 329 1.98 -16.39 -13.74
CA ALA A 329 0.73 -15.70 -13.44
C ALA A 329 0.41 -15.75 -11.94
N THR A 330 -0.46 -14.84 -11.49
CA THR A 330 -0.99 -14.81 -10.11
C THR A 330 -1.45 -16.20 -9.65
N GLY A 331 -1.13 -16.57 -8.41
CA GLY A 331 -1.48 -17.86 -7.81
C GLY A 331 -0.60 -19.04 -8.25
N THR A 332 0.31 -18.86 -9.22
CA THR A 332 1.32 -19.87 -9.55
C THR A 332 2.29 -20.04 -8.39
N THR A 333 2.73 -21.27 -8.11
CA THR A 333 3.76 -21.50 -7.09
C THR A 333 5.08 -20.87 -7.51
N CYS A 334 5.74 -20.20 -6.57
CA CYS A 334 7.02 -19.54 -6.77
C CYS A 334 7.91 -19.78 -5.55
N THR A 335 9.21 -19.66 -5.77
CA THR A 335 10.23 -19.65 -4.72
C THR A 335 10.89 -18.29 -4.54
N ARG A 336 10.75 -17.43 -5.56
CA ARG A 336 11.33 -16.09 -5.62
C ARG A 336 10.40 -15.13 -6.34
N ASP A 337 10.50 -13.87 -5.95
CA ASP A 337 9.73 -12.77 -6.53
C ASP A 337 9.88 -12.68 -8.04
N MET A 338 11.13 -12.75 -8.53
CA MET A 338 11.49 -12.60 -9.93
C MET A 338 11.05 -13.78 -10.82
N GLU A 339 10.36 -14.78 -10.28
CA GLU A 339 9.70 -15.85 -11.06
C GLU A 339 8.29 -15.43 -11.49
N CYS A 340 7.69 -14.47 -10.78
CA CYS A 340 6.34 -14.00 -10.98
C CYS A 340 6.30 -12.84 -11.96
N ALA A 341 5.23 -12.74 -12.75
CA ALA A 341 4.99 -11.54 -13.56
C ALA A 341 4.97 -10.28 -12.68
N SER A 342 4.52 -10.42 -11.43
CA SER A 342 4.44 -9.35 -10.44
C SER A 342 5.69 -8.96 -9.72
N TRP A 343 6.77 -9.73 -9.86
CA TRP A 343 7.95 -9.58 -9.02
C TRP A 343 7.58 -9.60 -7.51
N SER A 344 6.56 -10.36 -7.15
CA SER A 344 6.16 -10.62 -5.76
C SER A 344 5.76 -12.08 -5.60
N CYS A 345 6.45 -12.78 -4.72
CA CYS A 345 6.20 -14.15 -4.32
C CYS A 345 5.87 -14.19 -2.84
N GLU A 346 4.59 -14.22 -2.52
CA GLU A 346 4.09 -14.17 -1.15
C GLU A 346 3.52 -15.54 -0.77
N LEU A 347 3.95 -16.06 0.38
CA LEU A 347 3.54 -17.38 0.87
C LEU A 347 3.75 -18.50 -0.19
N GLY A 348 4.79 -18.37 -1.01
CA GLY A 348 5.12 -19.31 -2.08
C GLY A 348 4.21 -19.22 -3.30
N LYS A 349 3.43 -18.14 -3.46
CA LYS A 349 2.52 -17.90 -4.57
C LYS A 349 2.77 -16.54 -5.22
N CYS A 350 2.66 -16.49 -6.54
CA CYS A 350 2.81 -15.23 -7.27
C CYS A 350 1.66 -14.29 -6.95
N GLY A 351 1.99 -13.06 -6.52
CA GLY A 351 1.02 -11.99 -6.33
C GLY A 351 0.52 -11.42 -7.67
N ASP A 352 -0.45 -10.52 -7.61
CA ASP A 352 -0.95 -9.78 -8.78
C ASP A 352 -0.25 -8.42 -8.91
N LEU A 353 0.06 -7.98 -10.14
CA LEU A 353 0.47 -6.59 -10.42
C LEU A 353 -0.70 -5.63 -10.47
N ARG A 354 -1.90 -6.19 -10.53
CA ARG A 354 -3.11 -5.42 -10.55
C ARG A 354 -3.49 -5.12 -9.12
N VAL A 355 -3.81 -3.86 -8.91
CA VAL A 355 -4.41 -3.39 -7.68
C VAL A 355 -5.88 -3.78 -7.75
N GLN A 356 -6.31 -4.75 -6.95
CA GLN A 356 -7.74 -5.03 -6.82
C GLN A 356 -8.39 -3.93 -6.00
N LEU A 357 -9.11 -3.04 -6.66
CA LEU A 357 -9.85 -1.98 -5.98
C LEU A 357 -11.20 -2.48 -5.45
N ALA A 358 -11.81 -3.45 -6.13
CA ALA A 358 -13.00 -4.11 -5.61
C ALA A 358 -12.61 -4.92 -4.37
N SER A 359 -13.11 -4.50 -3.21
CA SER A 359 -12.91 -5.19 -1.94
C SER A 359 -14.24 -5.25 -1.21
N LYS A 360 -14.38 -6.18 -0.25
CA LYS A 360 -15.57 -6.27 0.60
C LYS A 360 -15.88 -4.91 1.26
N ALA A 361 -14.86 -4.21 1.76
CA ALA A 361 -15.01 -2.89 2.37
C ALA A 361 -15.54 -1.84 1.37
N LEU A 362 -14.87 -1.65 0.22
CA LEU A 362 -15.27 -0.61 -0.75
C LEU A 362 -16.56 -0.94 -1.49
N CYS A 363 -16.88 -2.22 -1.66
CA CYS A 363 -18.07 -2.67 -2.39
C CYS A 363 -19.29 -2.85 -1.49
N GLY A 364 -19.12 -3.45 -0.32
CA GLY A 364 -20.23 -3.85 0.56
C GLY A 364 -20.44 -2.97 1.79
N GLY A 365 -19.57 -1.98 2.03
CA GLY A 365 -19.49 -1.28 3.31
C GLY A 365 -18.67 -2.05 4.35
N ALA A 366 -18.32 -1.36 5.44
CA ALA A 366 -17.63 -1.94 6.59
C ALA A 366 -18.61 -2.67 7.53
#